data_AF-A0AAX3JBM1-F1
#
_entry.id   AF-A0AAX3JBM1-F1
#
_cell.length_a   1.000
_cell.length_b   1.000
_cell.length_c   1.000
_cell.angle_alpha   90.00
_cell.angle_beta   90.00
_cell.angle_gamma   90.00
#
_symmetry.space_group_name_H-M   'P 1'
#
loop_
_entity.id
_entity.type
_entity.pdbx_description
1 polymer ?
#
loop_
_entity_poly.entity_id
_entity_poly.type
_entity_poly.pdbx_seq_one_letter_code
_entity_poly.pdbx_strand_id
1 'polypeptide(L)' 'MRIGEPRDDSPILTRTIATQKIVTCASPEYLSSRGEPETPQALNEHDTLFLLSAEKRRSWRFGTPQGTFIYEGAGR' A
#
# COMPACT_ATOMS: atom_id res chain seq x y z
N MET A 1 13.39 -1.24 16.73
CA MET A 1 12.13 -1.82 16.20
C MET A 1 12.25 -1.85 14.68
N ARG A 2 11.97 -2.99 14.02
CA ARG A 2 12.05 -3.16 12.56
C ARG A 2 10.68 -3.54 12.01
N ILE A 3 10.37 -3.08 10.80
CA ILE A 3 9.19 -3.46 10.03
C ILE A 3 9.62 -4.45 8.92
N GLY A 4 8.92 -5.58 8.82
CA GLY A 4 9.18 -6.62 7.81
C GLY A 4 9.68 -7.94 8.41
N GLU A 5 9.72 -8.98 7.59
CA GLU A 5 10.07 -10.33 8.03
C GLU A 5 11.53 -10.41 8.51
N PRO A 6 11.81 -11.11 9.62
CA PRO A 6 13.17 -11.45 10.04
C PRO A 6 13.95 -12.07 8.88
N ARG A 7 15.26 -11.77 8.78
CA ARG A 7 16.11 -12.46 7.81
C ARG A 7 16.56 -13.77 8.45
N ASP A 8 16.50 -14.87 7.71
CA ASP A 8 16.88 -16.19 8.21
C ASP A 8 18.38 -16.29 8.54
N ASP A 9 19.21 -15.43 7.95
CA ASP A 9 20.67 -15.37 8.10
C ASP A 9 21.17 -14.36 9.15
N SER A 10 20.26 -13.75 9.91
CA SER A 10 20.61 -12.70 10.88
C SER A 10 21.14 -13.30 12.19
N PRO A 11 22.32 -12.89 12.71
CA PRO A 11 22.81 -13.32 14.03
C PRO A 11 22.04 -12.68 15.21
N ILE A 12 20.90 -12.03 14.93
CA ILE A 12 20.10 -11.27 15.89
C ILE A 12 18.82 -12.05 16.21
N LEU A 13 18.59 -12.33 17.50
CA LEU A 13 17.33 -12.89 17.97
C LEU A 13 16.19 -11.88 17.71
N THR A 14 15.13 -12.33 17.04
CA THR A 14 13.99 -11.48 16.67
C THR A 14 12.70 -12.01 17.32
N ARG A 15 11.81 -11.11 17.74
CA ARG A 15 10.46 -11.44 18.25
C ARG A 15 9.43 -10.50 17.64
N THR A 16 8.31 -11.05 17.18
CA THR A 16 7.16 -10.26 16.71
C THR A 16 6.50 -9.54 17.88
N ILE A 17 6.38 -8.22 17.78
CA ILE A 17 5.75 -7.35 18.79
C ILE A 17 4.32 -6.98 18.38
N ALA A 18 4.07 -6.78 17.09
CA ALA A 18 2.77 -6.43 16.54
C ALA A 18 2.69 -6.80 15.05
N THR A 19 1.47 -6.83 14.52
CA THR A 19 1.19 -6.90 13.08
C THR A 19 0.65 -5.55 12.59
N GLN A 20 0.90 -5.21 11.33
CA GLN A 20 0.36 -4.02 10.68
C GLN A 20 -0.53 -4.43 9.51
N LYS A 21 -1.59 -3.67 9.26
CA LYS A 21 -2.43 -3.79 8.07
C LYS A 21 -2.37 -2.49 7.29
N ILE A 22 -2.01 -2.58 6.01
CA ILE A 22 -2.11 -1.43 5.11
C ILE A 22 -3.53 -1.39 4.55
N VAL A 23 -4.16 -0.22 4.64
CA VAL A 23 -5.49 0.05 4.10
C VAL A 23 -5.41 1.23 3.13
N THR A 24 -6.24 1.21 2.10
CA THR A 24 -6.39 2.34 1.19
C THR A 24 -7.48 3.23 1.75
N CYS A 25 -7.22 4.53 1.85
CA CYS A 25 -8.16 5.50 2.38
C CYS A 25 -8.03 6.84 1.66
N ALA A 26 -9.09 7.63 1.75
CA ALA A 26 -9.13 9.01 1.30
C ALA A 26 -10.02 9.82 2.25
N SER A 27 -9.88 11.14 2.25
CA SER A 27 -10.77 12.02 3.02
C SER A 27 -12.21 11.94 2.48
N PRO A 28 -13.25 11.99 3.34
CA PRO A 28 -14.65 11.97 2.90
C PRO A 28 -15.00 13.05 1.86
N GLU A 29 -14.42 14.24 2.00
CA GLU A 29 -14.62 15.37 1.08
C GLU A 29 -14.08 15.05 -0.33
N TYR A 30 -12.92 14.38 -0.39
CA TYR A 30 -12.34 13.95 -1.65
C TYR A 30 -13.25 12.93 -2.37
N LEU A 31 -13.70 11.90 -1.64
CA LEU A 31 -14.60 10.88 -2.20
C LEU A 31 -15.94 11.45 -2.64
N SER A 32 -16.47 12.45 -1.92
CA SER A 32 -17.71 13.13 -2.31
C SER A 32 -17.57 13.90 -3.63
N SER A 33 -16.38 14.44 -3.92
CA SER A 33 -16.11 15.21 -5.12
C SER A 33 -15.67 14.37 -6.33
N ARG A 34 -14.94 13.28 -6.10
CA ARG A 34 -14.32 12.44 -7.14
C ARG A 34 -14.98 11.07 -7.32
N GLY A 35 -15.88 10.67 -6.41
CA GLY A 35 -16.44 9.32 -6.34
C GLY A 35 -15.54 8.35 -5.56
N GLU A 36 -16.09 7.17 -5.27
CA GLU A 36 -15.37 6.06 -4.64
C GLU A 36 -14.88 5.05 -5.70
N PRO A 37 -13.59 4.68 -5.72
CA PRO A 37 -13.07 3.71 -6.67
C PRO A 37 -13.51 2.29 -6.32
N GLU A 38 -14.40 1.70 -7.13
CA GLU A 38 -14.89 0.33 -6.93
C GLU A 38 -13.87 -0.75 -7.29
N THR A 39 -12.85 -0.40 -8.09
CA THR A 39 -11.80 -1.32 -8.52
C THR A 39 -10.42 -0.69 -8.35
N PRO A 40 -9.36 -1.49 -8.08
CA PRO A 40 -7.99 -0.98 -8.04
C PRO A 40 -7.56 -0.26 -9.33
N GLN A 41 -8.14 -0.62 -10.48
CA GLN A 41 -7.88 0.01 -11.77
C GLN A 41 -8.39 1.45 -11.84
N ALA A 42 -9.50 1.74 -11.16
CA ALA A 42 -10.10 3.09 -11.11
C ALA A 42 -9.17 4.11 -10.43
N LEU A 43 -8.19 3.66 -9.64
CA LEU A 43 -7.17 4.55 -9.04
C LEU A 43 -6.34 5.34 -10.06
N ASN A 44 -6.33 4.95 -11.34
CA ASN A 44 -5.71 5.78 -12.40
C ASN A 44 -6.43 7.11 -12.64
N GLU A 45 -7.71 7.20 -12.25
CA GLU A 45 -8.54 8.40 -12.38
C GLU A 45 -8.56 9.24 -11.09
N HIS A 46 -7.84 8.79 -10.06
CA HIS A 46 -7.77 9.43 -8.75
C HIS A 46 -6.36 9.95 -8.44
N ASP A 47 -6.31 11.02 -7.66
CA ASP A 47 -5.08 11.53 -7.07
C ASP A 47 -4.56 10.52 -6.03
N THR A 48 -3.42 9.88 -6.30
CA THR A 48 -2.80 8.90 -5.41
C THR A 48 -1.53 9.45 -4.74
N LEU A 49 -1.27 9.00 -3.51
CA LEU A 49 -0.15 9.45 -2.69
C LEU A 49 0.75 8.26 -2.36
N PHE A 50 2.00 8.27 -2.81
CA PHE A 50 2.91 7.15 -2.58
C PHE A 50 3.89 7.40 -1.44
N LEU A 51 4.12 6.34 -0.66
CA LEU A 51 5.24 6.33 0.27
C LEU A 51 6.54 6.11 -0.51
N LEU A 52 7.41 7.11 -0.48
CA LEU A 52 8.80 7.02 -0.94
C LEU A 52 9.69 6.47 0.19
N SER A 53 10.42 5.39 -0.09
CA SER A 53 11.35 4.76 0.84
C SER A 53 12.65 4.43 0.12
N ALA A 54 13.77 4.99 0.58
CA ALA A 54 15.07 4.85 -0.09
C ALA A 54 14.97 5.12 -1.62
N GLU A 55 14.31 6.23 -1.97
CA GLU A 55 14.08 6.69 -3.36
C GLU A 55 13.23 5.75 -4.21
N LYS A 56 12.71 4.65 -3.65
CA LYS A 56 11.79 3.74 -4.31
C LYS A 56 10.36 3.99 -3.85
N ARG A 57 9.46 4.09 -4.83
CA ARG A 57 8.02 4.16 -4.62
C ARG A 57 7.52 2.79 -4.17
N ARG A 58 6.82 2.71 -3.04
CA ARG A 58 6.17 1.46 -2.63
C ARG A 58 4.89 1.23 -3.43
N SER A 59 4.87 0.18 -4.25
CA SER A 59 3.67 -0.21 -4.98
C SER A 59 2.55 -0.66 -4.04
N TRP A 60 1.31 -0.34 -4.43
CA TRP A 60 0.11 -0.76 -3.70
C TRP A 60 -0.32 -2.14 -4.18
N ARG A 61 -0.71 -3.03 -3.26
CA ARG A 61 -1.10 -4.41 -3.58
C ARG A 61 -2.52 -4.65 -3.12
N PHE A 62 -3.38 -5.05 -4.05
CA PHE A 62 -4.80 -5.32 -3.82
C PHE A 62 -5.07 -6.80 -4.09
N GLY A 63 -5.83 -7.44 -3.21
CA GLY A 63 -6.38 -8.77 -3.48
C GLY A 63 -7.64 -8.64 -4.33
N THR A 64 -7.64 -9.24 -5.51
CA THR A 64 -8.81 -9.34 -6.40
C THR A 64 -9.17 -10.81 -6.63
N PRO A 65 -10.38 -11.12 -7.15
CA PRO A 65 -10.74 -12.51 -7.48
C PRO A 65 -9.79 -13.19 -8.47
N GLN A 66 -9.07 -12.43 -9.28
CA GLN A 66 -8.10 -12.91 -10.28
C GLN A 66 -6.67 -13.02 -9.74
N GLY A 67 -6.42 -12.59 -8.49
CA GLY A 67 -5.10 -12.64 -7.86
C GLY A 67 -4.68 -11.32 -7.23
N THR A 68 -3.37 -11.10 -7.08
CA THR A 68 -2.86 -9.82 -6.57
C THR A 68 -2.75 -8.81 -7.72
N PHE A 69 -3.50 -7.71 -7.62
CA PHE A 69 -3.32 -6.55 -8.48
C PHE A 69 -2.28 -5.61 -7.86
N ILE A 70 -1.27 -5.21 -8.65
CA ILE A 70 -0.23 -4.27 -8.22
C ILE A 70 -0.49 -2.94 -8.93
N TYR A 71 -0.72 -1.89 -8.14
CA TYR A 71 -0.89 -0.54 -8.65
C TYR A 71 0.41 0.25 -8.50
N GLU A 72 0.92 0.74 -9.63
CA GLU A 72 2.13 1.56 -9.75
C GLU A 72 1.86 2.86 -10.51
N GLY A 73 0.61 3.33 -10.49
CA GLY A 73 0.15 4.47 -11.28
C GLY A 73 0.83 5.81 -10.95
N ALA A 74 0.43 6.84 -11.69
CA ALA A 74 0.91 8.20 -11.48
C ALA A 74 0.33 8.76 -10.17
N GLY A 75 1.14 8.77 -9.12
CA GLY A 75 0.84 9.49 -7.88
C GLY A 75 1.97 10.42 -7.49
N ARG A 76 1.70 11.27 -6.50
CA ARG A 76 2.70 12.18 -5.92
C ARG A 76 3.53 11.47 -4.87
#